data_AF-A0A964ZCV0-F1
#
_entry.id   AF-A0A964ZCV0-F1
#
_cell.length_a   1.000
_cell.length_b   1.000
_cell.length_c   1.000
_cell.angle_alpha   90.00
_cell.angle_beta   90.00
_cell.angle_gamma   90.00
#
_symmetry.space_group_name_H-M   'P 1'
#
loop_
_entity.id
_entity.type
_entity.pdbx_description
1 polymer ?
#
loop_
_entity_poly.entity_id
_entity_poly.type
_entity_poly.pdbx_seq_one_letter_code
_entity_poly.pdbx_strand_id
1 'polypeptide(L)'
;MNAHDRGRPRRLLFTALLTGLGSLAGCASMDDFSIKRMNFDVFRKPSDPLEVVMKSTDGGARARAIACLGVHSGHDPREIIKVLRQCAAEDQMPACRLAAIERLRHIKEPAAAEALKEAY
;
A
#
# COMPACT_ATOMS: atom_id res chain seq x y z
N MET A 1 -58.10 -17.79 41.74
CA MET A 1 -57.31 -17.66 42.99
C MET A 1 -55.84 -17.68 42.59
N ASN A 2 -54.95 -16.70 42.79
CA ASN A 2 -54.89 -15.33 43.35
C ASN A 2 -53.68 -14.68 42.62
N ALA A 3 -53.75 -13.54 41.93
CA ALA A 3 -53.79 -12.16 42.45
C ALA A 3 -52.70 -11.85 43.51
N HIS A 4 -51.55 -11.34 43.08
CA HIS A 4 -50.75 -10.43 43.89
C HIS A 4 -50.15 -9.34 43.01
N ASP A 5 -50.70 -8.15 43.20
CA ASP A 5 -50.40 -6.89 42.53
C ASP A 5 -49.50 -6.03 43.43
N ARG A 6 -48.90 -5.01 42.81
CA ARG A 6 -48.39 -3.73 43.34
C ARG A 6 -46.90 -3.59 43.63
N GLY A 7 -46.28 -2.63 42.91
CA GLY A 7 -45.16 -1.85 43.43
C GLY A 7 -44.11 -1.36 42.44
N ARG A 8 -44.46 -0.58 41.42
CA ARG A 8 -43.47 0.26 40.68
C ARG A 8 -43.16 1.53 41.50
N PRO A 9 -41.89 1.85 41.76
CA PRO A 9 -41.46 3.25 41.87
C PRO A 9 -40.71 3.67 40.61
N ARG A 10 -41.44 4.32 39.68
CA ARG A 10 -40.85 5.27 38.72
C ARG A 10 -40.26 6.43 39.54
N ARG A 11 -39.08 6.94 39.14
CA ARG A 11 -38.52 8.29 39.41
C ARG A 11 -37.24 8.43 40.27
N LEU A 12 -36.41 7.42 40.48
CA LEU A 12 -35.15 7.60 41.24
C LEU A 12 -33.90 6.95 40.63
N LEU A 13 -33.80 6.88 39.30
CA LEU A 13 -32.55 6.47 38.62
C LEU A 13 -32.26 7.38 37.41
N PHE A 14 -32.45 8.69 37.58
CA PHE A 14 -32.04 9.71 36.59
C PHE A 14 -30.87 10.58 37.08
N THR A 15 -30.26 10.23 38.21
CA THR A 15 -29.23 11.05 38.88
C THR A 15 -28.09 10.18 39.41
N ALA A 16 -27.33 9.59 38.48
CA ALA A 16 -25.94 9.20 38.67
C ALA A 16 -25.27 9.49 37.31
N LEU A 17 -25.09 10.76 36.95
CA LEU A 17 -23.90 11.53 37.33
C LEU A 17 -22.65 10.74 36.90
N LEU A 18 -22.21 10.89 35.66
CA LEU A 18 -21.07 11.77 35.34
C LEU A 18 -19.72 11.36 35.98
N THR A 19 -19.47 10.06 36.12
CA THR A 19 -18.12 9.50 36.42
C THR A 19 -17.78 8.32 35.50
N GLY A 20 -17.65 8.60 34.20
CA GLY A 20 -17.20 7.63 33.19
C GLY A 20 -16.18 8.19 32.18
N LEU A 21 -15.63 9.37 32.43
CA LEU A 21 -14.45 9.88 31.73
C LEU A 21 -13.22 9.36 32.47
N GLY A 22 -12.61 8.30 31.94
CA GLY A 22 -11.42 7.69 32.54
C GLY A 22 -10.94 6.46 31.77
N SER A 23 -10.47 6.70 30.54
CA SER A 23 -9.36 5.99 29.88
C SER A 23 -9.03 4.57 30.35
N LEU A 24 -9.35 3.57 29.51
CA LEU A 24 -8.50 2.39 29.33
C LEU A 24 -8.52 1.97 27.85
N ALA A 25 -7.64 2.64 27.09
CA ALA A 25 -6.77 2.07 26.07
C ALA A 25 -7.40 1.09 25.05
N GLY A 26 -8.13 1.64 24.08
CA GLY A 26 -8.41 1.01 22.79
C GLY A 26 -7.53 1.55 21.65
N CYS A 27 -6.25 1.86 21.92
CA CYS A 27 -5.26 2.21 20.89
C CYS A 27 -4.40 0.98 20.52
N ALA A 28 -5.03 -0.18 20.34
CA ALA A 28 -4.34 -1.42 20.02
C ALA A 28 -4.21 -1.65 18.50
N SER A 29 -3.91 -0.60 17.71
CA SER A 29 -3.66 -0.77 16.28
C SER A 29 -2.74 0.30 15.69
N MET A 30 -1.68 0.65 16.42
CA MET A 30 -0.53 1.38 15.85
C MET A 30 0.80 0.63 16.08
N ASP A 31 0.72 -0.64 16.51
CA ASP A 31 1.85 -1.56 16.75
C ASP A 31 2.22 -2.41 15.51
N ASP A 32 1.83 -1.98 14.30
CA ASP A 32 2.32 -2.63 13.06
C ASP A 32 3.18 -1.70 12.19
N PHE A 33 3.77 -0.67 12.79
CA PHE A 33 5.10 -0.25 12.32
C PHE A 33 6.13 -1.19 12.94
N SER A 34 6.15 -2.41 12.42
CA SER A 34 7.16 -3.41 12.74
C SER A 34 8.55 -2.87 12.35
N ILE A 35 9.18 -2.15 13.27
CA ILE A 35 10.61 -1.74 13.22
C ILE A 35 11.52 -2.98 13.10
N LYS A 36 10.98 -4.18 13.36
CA LYS A 36 11.63 -5.47 13.08
C LYS A 36 11.75 -5.83 11.60
N ARG A 37 11.20 -5.04 10.66
CA ARG A 37 11.55 -5.11 9.23
C ARG A 37 12.42 -3.94 8.77
N MET A 38 13.28 -3.40 9.63
CA MET A 38 14.47 -2.71 9.12
C MET A 38 15.34 -3.76 8.41
N ASN A 39 15.12 -3.90 7.11
CA ASN A 39 15.96 -4.71 6.28
C ASN A 39 17.32 -3.98 6.18
N PHE A 40 18.35 -4.51 6.85
CA PHE A 40 19.72 -3.98 6.81
C PHE A 40 20.38 -4.08 5.42
N ASP A 41 19.63 -4.51 4.39
CA ASP A 41 20.02 -4.44 2.98
C ASP A 41 20.30 -3.01 2.48
N VAL A 42 20.04 -1.95 3.26
CA VAL A 42 20.53 -0.59 2.98
C VAL A 42 22.07 -0.53 2.88
N PHE A 43 22.78 -1.50 3.49
CA PHE A 43 24.24 -1.63 3.37
C PHE A 43 24.70 -2.56 2.22
N ARG A 44 23.78 -3.19 1.49
CA ARG A 44 24.10 -3.89 0.24
C ARG A 44 24.14 -2.89 -0.90
N LYS A 45 25.09 -3.09 -1.82
CA LYS A 45 25.14 -2.40 -3.11
C LYS A 45 23.72 -2.41 -3.71
N PRO A 46 23.11 -1.25 -4.01
CA PRO A 46 21.75 -1.21 -4.50
C PRO A 46 21.66 -2.10 -5.73
N SER A 47 20.84 -3.15 -5.65
CA SER A 47 20.60 -4.03 -6.79
C SER A 47 20.05 -3.18 -7.93
N ASP A 48 20.51 -3.46 -9.14
CA ASP A 48 20.04 -2.74 -10.31
C ASP A 48 18.51 -2.84 -10.38
N PRO A 49 17.78 -1.70 -10.37
CA PRO A 49 16.32 -1.73 -10.35
C PRO A 49 15.73 -2.54 -11.51
N LEU A 50 16.40 -2.61 -12.66
CA LEU A 50 15.94 -3.43 -13.79
C LEU A 50 15.97 -4.92 -13.45
N GLU A 51 17.05 -5.38 -12.82
CA GLU A 51 17.15 -6.77 -12.37
C GLU A 51 16.11 -7.12 -11.31
N VAL A 52 15.83 -6.20 -10.39
CA VAL A 52 14.83 -6.42 -9.33
C VAL A 52 13.44 -6.59 -9.93
N VAL A 53 13.07 -5.78 -10.93
CA VAL A 53 11.78 -5.91 -11.61
C VAL A 53 11.63 -7.28 -12.27
N MET A 54 12.70 -7.80 -12.89
CA MET A 54 12.65 -9.06 -13.61
C MET A 54 12.74 -10.31 -12.71
N LYS A 55 13.54 -10.26 -11.65
CA LYS A 55 13.89 -11.45 -10.83
C LYS A 55 13.09 -11.55 -9.54
N SER A 56 12.54 -10.44 -9.02
CA SER A 56 11.90 -10.45 -7.71
C SER A 56 10.48 -11.00 -7.76
N THR A 57 10.16 -11.94 -6.87
CA THR A 57 8.78 -12.40 -6.63
C THR A 57 7.99 -11.44 -5.74
N ASP A 58 8.67 -10.62 -4.93
CA ASP A 58 8.02 -9.62 -4.07
C ASP A 58 7.52 -8.43 -4.90
N GLY A 59 6.20 -8.30 -4.99
CA GLY A 59 5.53 -7.19 -5.67
C GLY A 59 5.83 -5.82 -5.04
N GLY A 60 6.09 -5.76 -3.73
CA GLY A 60 6.44 -4.50 -3.07
C GLY A 60 7.84 -4.02 -3.46
N ALA A 61 8.81 -4.94 -3.57
CA ALA A 61 10.13 -4.64 -4.09
C ALA A 61 10.09 -4.29 -5.59
N ARG A 62 9.32 -5.02 -6.41
CA ARG A 62 9.14 -4.71 -7.83
C ARG A 62 8.54 -3.31 -8.03
N ALA A 63 7.46 -2.96 -7.35
CA ALA A 63 6.82 -1.65 -7.49
C ALA A 63 7.78 -0.49 -7.14
N ARG A 64 8.60 -0.67 -6.09
CA ARG A 64 9.64 0.30 -5.72
C ARG A 64 10.74 0.39 -6.78
N ALA A 65 11.20 -0.75 -7.29
CA ALA A 65 12.18 -0.79 -8.37
C ALA A 65 11.66 -0.12 -9.65
N ILE A 66 10.38 -0.34 -10.01
CA ILE A 66 9.71 0.34 -11.14
C ILE A 66 9.69 1.86 -10.93
N ALA A 67 9.38 2.33 -9.73
CA ALA A 67 9.41 3.76 -9.43
C ALA A 67 10.83 4.36 -9.59
N CYS A 68 11.86 3.57 -9.31
CA CYS A 68 13.26 3.96 -9.49
C CYS A 68 13.77 3.84 -10.94
N LEU A 69 13.11 3.05 -11.80
CA LEU A 69 13.46 2.91 -13.21
C LEU A 69 13.19 4.22 -13.96
N GLY A 70 14.23 4.96 -14.34
CA GLY A 70 14.11 6.08 -15.29
C GLY A 70 15.29 7.04 -15.23
N VAL A 71 15.54 7.73 -16.36
CA VAL A 71 16.53 8.77 -16.73
C VAL A 71 17.99 8.58 -16.28
N HIS A 72 18.26 8.03 -15.10
CA HIS A 72 19.59 7.85 -14.51
C HIS A 72 19.95 6.38 -14.30
N SER A 73 19.12 5.45 -14.78
CA SER A 73 19.35 4.01 -14.61
C SER A 73 20.47 3.46 -15.50
N GLY A 74 21.06 4.26 -16.39
CA GLY A 74 22.17 3.85 -17.26
C GLY A 74 21.80 2.82 -18.34
N HIS A 75 20.56 2.35 -18.35
CA HIS A 75 20.01 1.37 -19.29
C HIS A 75 19.45 2.02 -20.56
N ASP A 76 19.34 1.21 -21.62
CA ASP A 76 18.69 1.63 -22.87
C ASP A 76 17.23 2.04 -22.59
N PRO A 77 16.82 3.26 -22.95
CA PRO A 77 15.44 3.71 -22.84
C PRO A 77 14.42 2.74 -23.46
N ARG A 78 14.77 2.05 -24.54
CA ARG A 78 13.89 1.10 -25.23
C ARG A 78 13.62 -0.13 -24.38
N GLU A 79 14.64 -0.64 -23.68
CA GLU A 79 14.49 -1.78 -22.77
C GLU A 79 13.62 -1.41 -21.57
N ILE A 80 13.84 -0.22 -21.01
CA ILE A 80 13.01 0.32 -19.92
C ILE A 80 11.54 0.39 -20.35
N ILE A 81 11.25 1.00 -21.51
CA ILE A 81 9.87 1.10 -22.02
C ILE A 81 9.26 -0.29 -22.23
N LYS A 82 10.01 -1.25 -22.76
CA LYS A 82 9.53 -2.63 -22.97
C LYS A 82 9.15 -3.29 -21.64
N VAL A 83 10.00 -3.17 -20.62
CA VAL A 83 9.74 -3.73 -19.29
C VAL A 83 8.55 -3.04 -18.64
N LEU A 84 8.51 -1.70 -18.66
CA LEU A 84 7.39 -0.94 -18.10
C LEU A 84 6.07 -1.27 -18.79
N ARG A 85 6.07 -1.43 -20.11
CA ARG A 85 4.89 -1.87 -20.87
C ARG A 85 4.39 -3.23 -20.40
N GLN A 86 5.28 -4.20 -20.27
CA GLN A 86 4.93 -5.53 -19.78
C GLN A 86 4.38 -5.45 -18.34
N CYS A 87 5.04 -4.69 -17.46
CA CYS A 87 4.58 -4.51 -16.09
C CYS A 87 3.22 -3.80 -16.02
N ALA A 88 2.93 -2.86 -16.92
CA ALA A 88 1.65 -2.16 -16.97
C ALA A 88 0.50 -3.10 -17.39
N ALA A 89 0.73 -3.97 -18.37
CA ALA A 89 -0.30 -4.85 -18.92
C ALA A 89 -0.49 -6.18 -18.15
N GLU A 90 0.60 -6.83 -17.74
CA GLU A 90 0.59 -8.24 -17.33
C GLU A 90 0.91 -8.46 -15.83
N ASP A 91 1.46 -7.47 -15.11
CA ASP A 91 1.87 -7.71 -13.72
C ASP A 91 0.65 -8.05 -12.85
N GLN A 92 0.77 -9.11 -12.05
CA GLN A 92 -0.31 -9.57 -11.19
C GLN A 92 -0.65 -8.57 -10.08
N MET A 93 0.35 -7.78 -9.66
CA MET A 93 0.20 -6.83 -8.58
C MET A 93 -0.27 -5.48 -9.11
N PRO A 94 -1.45 -4.98 -8.68
CA PRO A 94 -1.96 -3.68 -9.13
C PRO A 94 -0.99 -2.52 -8.87
N ALA A 95 -0.24 -2.58 -7.76
CA ALA A 95 0.77 -1.57 -7.44
C ALA A 95 1.91 -1.50 -8.47
N CYS A 96 2.32 -2.64 -9.04
CA CYS A 96 3.35 -2.67 -10.08
C CYS A 96 2.81 -2.10 -11.40
N ARG A 97 1.56 -2.43 -11.76
CA ARG A 97 0.89 -1.86 -12.94
C ARG A 97 0.78 -0.34 -12.86
N LEU A 98 0.30 0.18 -11.72
CA LEU A 98 0.17 1.62 -11.50
C LEU A 98 1.53 2.34 -11.50
N ALA A 99 2.54 1.76 -10.84
CA ALA A 99 3.89 2.31 -10.87
C ALA A 99 4.44 2.37 -12.30
N ALA A 100 4.18 1.34 -13.11
CA ALA A 100 4.64 1.28 -14.49
C ALA A 100 3.92 2.32 -15.38
N ILE A 101 2.61 2.46 -15.24
CA ILE A 101 1.81 3.48 -15.94
C ILE A 101 2.30 4.89 -15.57
N GLU A 102 2.45 5.16 -14.28
CA GLU A 102 2.95 6.46 -13.82
C GLU A 102 4.34 6.71 -14.39
N ARG A 103 5.19 5.68 -14.51
CA ARG A 103 6.52 5.87 -15.06
C ARG A 103 6.55 6.08 -16.56
N LEU A 104 5.74 5.33 -17.33
CA LEU A 104 5.56 5.53 -18.76
C LEU A 104 5.08 6.95 -19.08
N ARG A 105 4.23 7.55 -18.24
CA ARG A 105 3.76 8.93 -18.39
C ARG A 105 4.88 9.97 -18.43
N HIS A 106 6.00 9.72 -17.74
CA HIS A 106 7.14 10.65 -17.68
C HIS A 106 8.09 10.50 -18.87
N ILE A 107 7.93 9.45 -19.69
CA ILE A 107 8.77 9.19 -20.86
C ILE A 107 8.16 9.87 -22.08
N LYS A 108 8.93 10.73 -22.75
CA LYS A 108 8.47 11.54 -23.91
C LYS A 108 8.53 10.79 -25.26
N GLU A 109 8.91 9.52 -25.25
CA GLU A 109 9.02 8.70 -26.46
C GLU A 109 7.63 8.28 -26.96
N PRO A 110 7.40 8.24 -28.29
CA PRO A 110 6.11 7.81 -28.84
C PRO A 110 5.78 6.36 -28.46
N ALA A 111 6.80 5.51 -28.30
CA ALA A 111 6.63 4.12 -27.85
C ALA A 111 6.01 4.02 -26.44
N ALA A 112 6.28 4.99 -25.55
CA ALA A 112 5.68 5.00 -24.21
C ALA A 112 4.18 5.36 -24.26
N ALA A 113 3.79 6.25 -25.18
CA ALA A 113 2.39 6.59 -25.39
C ALA A 113 1.59 5.40 -25.93
N GLU A 114 2.15 4.64 -26.88
CA GLU A 114 1.51 3.40 -27.36
C GLU A 114 1.42 2.33 -26.26
N ALA A 115 2.47 2.17 -25.45
CA ALA A 115 2.45 1.27 -24.29
C ALA A 115 1.34 1.62 -23.28
N LEU A 116 1.07 2.92 -23.06
CA LEU A 116 -0.03 3.37 -22.20
C LEU A 116 -1.41 3.05 -22.79
N LYS A 117 -1.57 3.14 -24.12
CA LYS A 117 -2.80 2.77 -24.80
C LYS A 117 -3.05 1.26 -24.77
N GLU A 118 -1.99 0.45 -24.86
CA GLU A 118 -2.11 -1.02 -24.76
C GLU A 118 -2.51 -1.47 -23.34
N ALA A 119 -2.14 -0.71 -22.32
CA ALA A 119 -2.41 -1.04 -20.92
C ALA A 119 -3.82 -0.65 -20.43
N TYR A 120 -4.61 0.09 -21.22
CA TYR A 120 -5.95 0.59 -20.87
C TYR A 120 -6.99 0.16 -21.89
#